data_AF-A0AAW1KCV1-F1
#
_entry.id   AF-A0AAW1KCV1-F1
#
_cell.length_a   1.000
_cell.length_b   1.000
_cell.length_c   1.000
_cell.angle_alpha   90.00
_cell.angle_beta   90.00
_cell.angle_gamma   90.00
#
_symmetry.space_group_name_H-M   'P 1'
#
loop_
_entity.id
_entity.type
_entity.pdbx_description
1 polymer ?
#
loop_
_entity_poly.entity_id
_entity_poly.type
_entity_poly.pdbx_seq_one_letter_code
_entity_poly.pdbx_strand_id
1 'polypeptide(L)'
;MLSAVAFVPTESLVEVFETLCENEIFPPEAQEVVNYFEDPWIGRPHRRQRRPPQFDLDMWNLYQSILEDLQISWKTNNSVEGWHRGFAERVGAMHSNS
;
A
#
# COMPACT_ATOMS: atom_id res chain seq x y z
N MET A 1 -8.03 0.82 7.79
CA MET A 1 -6.74 0.68 8.48
C MET A 1 -5.64 0.27 7.52
N LEU A 2 -5.81 -0.77 6.68
CA LEU A 2 -4.80 -1.14 5.66
C LEU A 2 -4.49 -0.01 4.66
N SER A 3 -5.49 0.78 4.30
CA SER A 3 -5.32 1.98 3.46
C SER A 3 -4.34 3.01 4.05
N ALA A 4 -4.13 3.03 5.36
CA ALA A 4 -3.18 3.95 5.99
C ALA A 4 -1.73 3.64 5.60
N VAL A 5 -1.43 2.37 5.26
CA VAL A 5 -0.10 1.92 4.84
C VAL A 5 0.31 2.57 3.51
N ALA A 6 -0.65 2.97 2.67
CA ALA A 6 -0.39 3.69 1.42
C ALA A 6 0.19 5.10 1.63
N PHE A 7 0.12 5.63 2.86
CA PHE A 7 0.66 6.96 3.21
C PHE A 7 1.97 6.88 4.02
N VAL A 8 2.53 5.69 4.19
CA VAL A 8 3.83 5.52 4.83
C VAL A 8 4.92 5.74 3.76
N PRO A 9 6.02 6.44 4.06
CA PRO A 9 7.15 6.51 3.16
C PRO A 9 7.57 5.11 2.70
N THR A 10 7.82 4.93 1.41
CA THR A 10 8.13 3.63 0.80
C THR A 10 9.27 2.90 1.53
N GLU A 11 10.24 3.66 2.05
CA GLU A 11 11.39 3.16 2.81
C GLU A 11 11.03 2.58 4.19
N SER A 12 9.98 3.08 4.83
CA SER A 12 9.53 2.64 6.17
C SER A 12 8.31 1.72 6.12
N LEU A 13 7.71 1.56 4.94
CA LEU A 13 6.46 0.86 4.72
C LEU A 13 6.51 -0.60 5.18
N VAL A 14 7.64 -1.24 4.93
CA VAL A 14 7.94 -2.62 5.33
C VAL A 14 7.90 -2.78 6.85
N GLU A 15 8.65 -1.94 7.56
CA GLU A 15 8.77 -1.96 9.02
C GLU A 15 7.44 -1.64 9.70
N VAL A 16 6.72 -0.63 9.18
CA VAL A 16 5.40 -0.26 9.71
C VAL A 16 4.38 -1.38 9.50
N PHE A 17 4.36 -2.02 8.33
CA PHE A 17 3.46 -3.14 8.08
C PHE A 17 3.73 -4.32 9.03
N GLU A 18 5.00 -4.68 9.23
CA GLU A 18 5.39 -5.72 10.18
C GLU A 18 4.97 -5.35 11.62
N THR A 19 5.22 -4.11 12.04
CA THR A 19 4.80 -3.61 13.36
C THR A 19 3.29 -3.68 13.54
N LEU A 20 2.49 -3.36 12.52
CA LEU A 20 1.03 -3.44 12.58
C LEU A 20 0.54 -4.88 12.71
N CYS A 21 1.20 -5.83 12.05
CA CYS A 21 0.90 -7.25 12.16
C CYS A 21 1.30 -7.80 13.54
N GLU A 22 2.49 -7.47 14.04
CA GLU A 22 3.00 -7.93 15.34
C GLU A 22 2.18 -7.42 16.52
N ASN A 23 1.65 -6.20 16.43
CA ASN A 23 0.80 -5.61 17.47
C ASN A 23 -0.69 -5.98 17.34
N GLU A 24 -1.03 -6.94 16.47
CA GLU A 24 -2.41 -7.41 16.24
C GLU A 24 -3.41 -6.27 15.96
N ILE A 25 -2.94 -5.24 15.25
CA ILE A 25 -3.73 -4.03 14.96
C ILE A 25 -4.86 -4.33 13.96
N PHE A 26 -4.69 -5.36 13.14
CA PHE A 26 -5.70 -5.83 12.21
C PHE A 26 -6.66 -6.82 12.89
N PRO A 27 -7.98 -6.66 12.71
CA PRO A 27 -8.93 -7.61 13.26
C PRO A 27 -8.82 -8.97 12.53
N PRO A 28 -9.16 -10.10 13.18
CA PRO A 28 -9.03 -11.44 12.59
C PRO A 28 -9.72 -11.60 11.22
N GLU A 29 -10.84 -10.91 11.03
CA GLU A 29 -11.62 -10.90 9.79
C GLU A 29 -10.85 -10.26 8.62
N ALA A 30 -9.85 -9.42 8.90
CA ALA A 30 -8.99 -8.80 7.90
C ALA A 30 -7.78 -9.65 7.52
N GLN A 31 -7.55 -10.79 8.18
CA GLN A 31 -6.35 -11.61 7.98
C GLN A 31 -6.19 -12.10 6.54
N GLU A 32 -7.29 -12.46 5.87
CA GLU A 32 -7.24 -12.86 4.45
C GLU A 32 -6.78 -11.72 3.55
N VAL A 33 -7.22 -10.50 3.83
CA VAL A 33 -6.84 -9.29 3.10
C VAL A 33 -5.37 -8.94 3.37
N VAL A 34 -4.93 -9.05 4.62
CA VAL A 34 -3.52 -8.84 5.02
C VAL A 34 -2.61 -9.84 4.31
N ASN A 35 -2.96 -11.13 4.34
CA ASN A 35 -2.18 -12.18 3.66
C ASN A 35 -2.14 -11.97 2.14
N TYR A 36 -3.26 -11.60 1.53
CA TYR A 36 -3.33 -11.27 0.11
C TYR A 36 -2.46 -10.05 -0.23
N PHE A 37 -2.37 -9.07 0.68
CA PHE A 37 -1.60 -7.85 0.45
C PHE A 37 -0.09 -8.07 0.63
N GLU A 38 0.29 -8.90 1.59
CA GLU A 38 1.68 -9.13 1.96
C GLU A 38 2.51 -9.73 0.81
N ASP A 39 1.99 -10.76 0.14
CA ASP A 39 2.74 -11.51 -0.89
C ASP A 39 3.10 -10.69 -2.16
N PRO A 40 2.14 -10.01 -2.82
CA PRO A 40 2.40 -9.28 -4.05
C PRO A 40 3.01 -7.89 -3.82
N TRP A 41 2.73 -7.24 -2.69
CA TRP A 41 3.03 -5.81 -2.50
C TRP A 41 4.09 -5.52 -1.45
N ILE A 42 4.17 -6.30 -0.38
CA ILE A 42 5.14 -6.07 0.70
C ILE A 42 6.37 -6.97 0.53
N GLY A 43 6.15 -8.21 0.13
CA GLY A 43 7.16 -9.25 0.08
C GLY A 43 7.27 -9.98 1.41
N ARG A 44 7.06 -11.29 1.40
CA ARG A 44 7.03 -12.10 2.62
C ARG A 44 8.43 -12.22 3.25
N PRO A 45 8.60 -12.02 4.57
CA PRO A 45 9.85 -12.33 5.24
C PRO A 45 10.18 -13.81 5.08
N HIS A 46 11.38 -14.11 4.59
CA HIS A 46 11.92 -15.46 4.50
C HIS A 46 13.21 -15.55 5.32
N ARG A 47 13.53 -16.75 5.83
CA ARG A 47 14.51 -17.07 6.89
C ARG A 47 15.90 -16.40 6.80
N ARG A 48 16.28 -15.83 5.66
CA ARG A 48 17.58 -15.17 5.42
C ARG A 48 17.52 -13.90 4.57
N GLN A 49 16.47 -13.72 3.77
CA GLN A 49 16.27 -12.58 2.87
C GLN A 49 14.77 -12.40 2.65
N ARG A 50 14.29 -11.16 2.55
CA ARG A 50 12.89 -10.89 2.16
C ARG A 50 12.72 -11.21 0.68
N ARG A 51 11.63 -11.89 0.31
CA ARG A 51 11.32 -12.02 -1.13
C ARG A 51 10.92 -10.63 -1.62
N PRO A 52 11.50 -10.12 -2.71
CA PRO A 52 11.06 -8.85 -3.27
C PRO A 52 9.57 -8.97 -3.63
N PRO A 53 8.79 -7.88 -3.46
CA PRO A 53 7.39 -7.87 -3.88
C PRO A 53 7.29 -8.13 -5.39
N GLN A 54 6.16 -8.70 -5.84
CA GLN A 54 5.91 -8.89 -7.28
C GLN A 54 5.74 -7.56 -8.01
N PHE A 55 5.35 -6.52 -7.27
CA PHE A 55 5.02 -5.22 -7.79
C PHE A 55 5.76 -4.14 -7.01
N ASP A 56 6.28 -3.14 -7.72
CA ASP A 56 6.95 -2.01 -7.09
C ASP A 56 6.00 -1.28 -6.14
N LEU A 57 6.53 -0.90 -4.97
CA LEU A 57 5.78 -0.19 -3.95
C LEU A 57 5.22 1.15 -4.45
N ASP A 58 5.97 1.83 -5.32
CA ASP A 58 5.59 3.10 -5.95
C ASP A 58 4.35 2.99 -6.86
N MET A 59 3.90 1.77 -7.19
CA MET A 59 2.67 1.60 -7.95
C MET A 59 1.40 1.86 -7.15
N TRP A 60 1.44 1.68 -5.83
CA TRP A 60 0.27 1.81 -4.95
C TRP A 60 0.50 2.75 -3.76
N ASN A 61 1.76 3.08 -3.48
CA ASN A 61 2.11 4.06 -2.47
C ASN A 61 1.67 5.46 -2.93
N LEU A 62 0.88 6.12 -2.09
CA LEU A 62 0.34 7.46 -2.34
C LEU A 62 1.10 8.53 -1.58
N TYR A 63 2.09 8.19 -0.76
CA TYR A 63 2.85 9.15 0.04
C TYR A 63 3.48 10.21 -0.85
N GLN A 64 4.19 9.78 -1.90
CA GLN A 64 4.86 10.70 -2.82
C GLN A 64 3.86 11.53 -3.65
N SER A 65 2.82 10.90 -4.20
CA SER A 65 1.77 11.62 -4.93
C SER A 65 0.99 12.60 -4.06
N ILE A 66 0.77 12.30 -2.78
CA ILE A 66 0.13 13.24 -1.83
C ILE A 66 1.09 14.35 -1.45
N LEU A 67 2.38 14.11 -1.27
CA LEU A 67 3.32 15.20 -1.03
C LEU A 67 3.33 16.16 -2.22
N GLU A 68 3.36 15.64 -3.44
CA GLU A 68 3.29 16.43 -4.68
C GLU A 68 1.93 17.14 -4.83
N ASP A 69 0.82 16.43 -4.60
CA ASP A 69 -0.51 17.02 -4.63
C ASP A 69 -0.75 18.01 -3.49
N LEU A 70 -0.22 17.84 -2.29
CA LEU A 70 -0.32 18.83 -1.20
C LEU A 70 0.50 20.07 -1.52
N GLN A 71 1.61 19.90 -2.24
CA GLN A 71 2.46 20.98 -2.72
C GLN A 71 1.79 21.78 -3.85
N ILE A 72 0.89 21.16 -4.63
CA ILE A 72 0.12 21.78 -5.73
C ILE A 72 -1.30 22.22 -5.29
N SER A 73 -1.91 21.48 -4.37
CA SER A 73 -3.32 21.50 -3.95
C SER A 73 -3.40 21.45 -2.42
N TRP A 74 -3.28 22.61 -1.82
CA TRP A 74 -3.45 22.91 -0.39
C TRP A 74 -4.86 22.60 0.19
N LYS A 75 -5.70 21.82 -0.50
CA LYS A 75 -7.06 21.43 -0.08
C LYS A 75 -7.51 20.12 -0.76
N THR A 76 -7.51 18.99 -0.03
CA THR A 76 -8.67 18.12 0.23
C THR A 76 -8.25 16.87 1.03
N ASN A 77 -8.94 16.60 2.13
CA ASN A 77 -8.62 15.60 3.16
C ASN A 77 -9.43 14.29 3.00
N ASN A 78 -9.52 13.71 1.80
CA ASN A 78 -10.15 12.39 1.66
C ASN A 78 -9.23 11.40 0.96
N SER A 79 -8.31 10.88 1.76
CA SER A 79 -7.25 9.96 1.35
C SER A 79 -7.78 8.58 0.93
N VAL A 80 -8.96 8.17 1.42
CA VAL A 80 -9.61 6.90 1.07
C VAL A 80 -10.18 6.93 -0.34
N GLU A 81 -10.81 8.03 -0.74
CA GLU A 81 -11.29 8.21 -2.12
C GLU A 81 -10.13 8.33 -3.12
N GLY A 82 -8.99 8.88 -2.69
CA GLY A 82 -7.76 8.90 -3.48
C GLY A 82 -7.19 7.50 -3.70
N TRP A 83 -7.21 6.65 -2.66
CA TRP A 83 -6.81 5.25 -2.79
C TRP A 83 -7.72 4.46 -3.74
N HIS A 84 -9.04 4.55 -3.57
CA HIS A 84 -9.97 3.84 -4.45
C HIS A 84 -9.83 4.28 -5.91
N ARG A 85 -9.64 5.58 -6.17
CA ARG A 85 -9.41 6.11 -7.53
C ARG A 85 -8.06 5.68 -8.10
N GLY A 86 -6.97 5.90 -7.36
CA GLY A 86 -5.63 5.54 -7.81
C GLY A 86 -5.45 4.03 -8.02
N PHE A 87 -6.04 3.22 -7.16
CA PHE A 87 -6.08 1.76 -7.34
C PHE A 87 -6.89 1.36 -8.57
N ALA A 88 -8.11 1.90 -8.74
CA ALA A 88 -8.97 1.55 -9.87
C ALA A 88 -8.40 2.00 -11.22
N GLU A 89 -7.79 3.19 -11.28
CA GLU A 89 -7.13 3.70 -12.50
C GLU A 89 -5.95 2.82 -12.90
N ARG A 90 -5.11 2.39 -11.95
CA ARG A 90 -3.91 1.60 -12.25
C ARG A 90 -4.22 0.14 -12.54
N VAL A 91 -5.19 -0.46 -11.84
CA VAL A 91 -5.69 -1.80 -12.16
C VAL A 91 -6.45 -1.81 -13.49
N GLY A 92 -7.20 -0.75 -13.79
CA GLY A 92 -7.87 -0.57 -15.09
C GLY A 92 -6.89 -0.38 -16.25
N ALA A 93 -5.80 0.36 -16.04
CA ALA A 93 -4.78 0.59 -17.06
C ALA A 93 -3.99 -0.68 -17.43
N MET A 94 -3.80 -1.60 -16.48
CA MET A 94 -3.16 -2.90 -16.74
C MET A 94 -4.07 -3.89 -17.49
N HIS A 95 -5.38 -3.64 -17.57
CA HIS A 95 -6.34 -4.56 -18.20
C HIS A 95 -6.80 -4.12 -19.61
N SER A 96 -6.04 -3.24 -20.28
CA SER A 96 -6.26 -2.88 -21.68
C SER A 96 -5.21 -3.55 -22.58
N ASN A 97 -5.34 -4.86 -22.78
CA ASN A 97 -4.88 -5.51 -24.01
C ASN A 97 -5.55 -6.88 -24.19
N SER A 98 -6.73 -6.88 -24.82
CA SER A 98 -7.16 -7.82 -25.89
C SER A 98 -8.54 -7.41 -26.39
#